data_AF-A0A1B4PY29-F1
#
_entry.id   AF-A0A1B4PY29-F1
#
_cell.length_a   1.000
_cell.length_b   1.000
_cell.length_c   1.000
_cell.angle_alpha   90.00
_cell.angle_beta   90.00
_cell.angle_gamma   90.00
#
_symmetry.space_group_name_H-M   'P 1'
#
loop_
_entity.id
_entity.type
_entity.pdbx_description
1 polymer ?
#
loop_
_entity_poly.entity_id
_entity_poly.type
_entity_poly.pdbx_seq_one_letter_code
_entity_poly.pdbx_strand_id
1 'polypeptide(L)'
;MTQSKMTLWQAIDALAQQVPFSKARIEQTLPTRLTEIDREGNKVFHFFKSTPVTLSDGVVIENVDLRIKRQGEHPGFMVLRLGGTCVGLDAVRGRYSHLEIVDVPRGRSLDESTTHAEKLPWGELAFGFLERNPGCLAFVAFDPKKQD
;
A
#
# COMPACT_ATOMS: atom_id res chain seq x y z
N MET A 1 -16.76 -10.32 6.03
CA MET A 1 -15.95 -9.36 5.25
C MET A 1 -16.39 -7.97 5.62
N THR A 2 -15.45 -7.08 5.94
CA THR A 2 -15.79 -5.69 6.30
C THR A 2 -15.85 -4.85 5.03
N GLN A 3 -16.88 -4.04 4.90
CA GLN A 3 -17.12 -3.21 3.71
C GLN A 3 -16.85 -1.74 4.04
N SER A 4 -16.03 -1.10 3.21
CA SER A 4 -15.78 0.34 3.26
C SER A 4 -16.75 1.09 2.35
N LYS A 5 -17.07 2.34 2.72
CA LYS A 5 -17.80 3.27 1.86
C LYS A 5 -16.90 4.03 0.89
N MET A 6 -15.58 3.83 0.99
CA MET A 6 -14.59 4.49 0.14
C MET A 6 -14.29 3.68 -1.11
N THR A 7 -13.98 4.37 -2.21
CA THR A 7 -13.30 3.81 -3.39
C THR A 7 -11.81 3.57 -3.10
N LEU A 8 -11.10 2.89 -4.00
CA LEU A 8 -9.64 2.75 -3.92
C LEU A 8 -8.95 4.11 -3.80
N TRP A 9 -9.32 5.06 -4.63
CA TRP A 9 -8.67 6.38 -4.64
C TRP A 9 -8.91 7.16 -3.36
N GLN A 10 -10.15 7.15 -2.85
CA GLN A 10 -10.47 7.79 -1.57
C GLN A 10 -9.71 7.14 -0.41
N ALA A 11 -9.56 5.80 -0.42
CA ALA A 11 -8.77 5.10 0.58
C ALA A 11 -7.29 5.49 0.51
N ILE A 12 -6.70 5.56 -0.69
CA ILE A 12 -5.31 5.99 -0.87
C ILE A 12 -5.10 7.43 -0.38
N ASP A 13 -5.97 8.36 -0.78
CA ASP A 13 -5.89 9.77 -0.38
C ASP A 13 -6.00 9.92 1.15
N ALA A 14 -6.97 9.23 1.77
CA ALA A 14 -7.18 9.29 3.21
C ALA A 14 -6.02 8.68 4.01
N LEU A 15 -5.43 7.58 3.50
CA LEU A 15 -4.29 6.92 4.11
C LEU A 15 -3.01 7.76 3.98
N ALA A 16 -2.76 8.39 2.83
CA ALA A 16 -1.61 9.27 2.63
C ALA A 16 -1.57 10.44 3.63
N GLN A 17 -2.75 10.93 4.05
CA GLN A 17 -2.87 11.97 5.08
C GLN A 17 -2.53 11.49 6.51
N GLN A 18 -2.35 10.18 6.72
CA GLN A 18 -2.03 9.62 8.03
C GLN A 18 -0.53 9.56 8.34
N VAL A 19 0.34 10.09 7.47
CA VAL A 19 1.79 10.18 7.73
C VAL A 19 2.05 11.18 8.87
N PRO A 20 2.86 10.86 9.90
CA PRO A 20 3.50 9.56 10.15
C PRO A 20 2.49 8.50 10.60
N PHE A 21 2.62 7.30 10.04
CA PHE A 21 1.68 6.21 10.22
C PHE A 21 1.67 5.67 11.65
N SER A 22 0.48 5.36 12.13
CA SER A 22 0.28 4.63 13.38
C SER A 22 -0.85 3.61 13.21
N LYS A 23 -0.78 2.51 13.96
CA LYS A 23 -1.82 1.47 13.94
C LYS A 23 -3.23 2.07 14.10
N ALA A 24 -3.40 2.93 15.11
CA ALA A 24 -4.71 3.53 15.43
C ALA A 24 -5.25 4.40 14.30
N ARG A 25 -4.42 5.21 13.64
CA ARG A 25 -4.85 6.06 12.51
C ARG A 25 -5.29 5.23 11.31
N ILE A 26 -4.59 4.13 11.02
CA ILE A 26 -4.95 3.25 9.91
C ILE A 26 -6.25 2.49 10.22
N GLU A 27 -6.44 1.98 11.43
CA GLU A 27 -7.69 1.33 11.87
C GLU A 27 -8.89 2.29 11.95
N GLN A 28 -8.66 3.60 12.14
CA GLN A 28 -9.69 4.63 12.06
C GLN A 28 -10.07 4.97 10.62
N THR A 29 -9.11 4.89 9.70
CA THR A 29 -9.30 5.22 8.28
C THR A 29 -9.98 4.08 7.54
N LEU A 30 -9.49 2.86 7.72
CA LEU A 30 -10.05 1.67 7.10
C LEU A 30 -10.85 0.87 8.14
N PRO A 31 -12.04 0.35 7.80
CA PRO A 31 -12.81 -0.48 8.70
C PRO A 31 -12.18 -1.89 8.81
N THR A 32 -11.00 -1.96 9.42
CA THR A 32 -10.23 -3.19 9.60
C THR A 32 -9.48 -3.16 10.92
N ARG A 33 -9.05 -4.34 11.35
CA ARG A 33 -8.19 -4.50 12.51
C ARG A 33 -6.80 -4.93 12.07
N LEU A 34 -5.79 -4.27 12.60
CA LEU A 34 -4.39 -4.58 12.42
C LEU A 34 -3.92 -5.50 13.54
N THR A 35 -3.50 -6.70 13.17
CA THR A 35 -2.89 -7.67 14.08
C THR A 35 -1.38 -7.59 13.93
N GLU A 36 -0.67 -7.45 15.05
CA GLU A 36 0.78 -7.53 15.04
C GLU A 36 1.20 -8.97 14.70
N ILE A 37 2.11 -9.11 13.75
CA ILE A 37 2.72 -10.38 13.41
C ILE A 37 4.17 -10.36 13.90
N ASP A 38 4.54 -11.38 14.66
CA ASP A 38 5.93 -11.56 15.02
C ASP A 38 6.69 -12.03 13.78
N ARG A 39 7.82 -11.37 13.52
CA ARG A 39 8.77 -11.81 12.50
C ARG A 39 10.05 -12.13 13.23
N GLU A 40 10.29 -13.42 13.38
CA GLU A 40 11.42 -13.96 14.11
C GLU A 40 12.73 -13.24 13.68
N GLY A 41 13.45 -12.71 14.67
CA GLY A 41 14.69 -11.95 14.45
C GLY A 41 14.54 -10.45 14.16
N ASN A 42 13.33 -9.93 13.89
CA ASN A 42 13.16 -8.49 13.64
C ASN A 42 12.87 -7.70 14.93
N LYS A 43 13.91 -7.06 15.46
CA LYS A 43 13.84 -6.19 16.65
C LYS A 43 13.67 -4.70 16.33
N VAL A 44 13.60 -4.33 15.05
CA VAL A 44 13.63 -2.91 14.63
C VAL A 44 12.24 -2.37 14.31
N PHE A 45 11.38 -3.20 13.71
CA PHE A 45 10.03 -2.80 13.31
C PHE A 45 8.96 -3.69 13.96
N HIS A 46 7.81 -3.08 14.27
CA HIS A 46 6.53 -3.74 14.42
C HIS A 46 5.93 -3.97 13.03
N PHE A 47 5.44 -5.17 12.78
CA PHE A 47 4.76 -5.55 11.54
C PHE A 47 3.30 -5.81 11.85
N PHE A 48 2.41 -5.16 11.12
CA PHE A 48 0.99 -5.37 11.27
C PHE A 48 0.38 -5.87 9.96
N LYS A 49 -0.60 -6.75 10.09
CA LYS A 49 -1.42 -7.24 8.99
C LYS A 49 -2.89 -7.00 9.26
N SER A 50 -3.65 -6.62 8.24
CA SER A 50 -5.10 -6.52 8.31
C SER A 50 -5.80 -7.78 7.80
N THR A 51 -7.07 -7.93 8.18
CA THR A 51 -8.03 -8.73 7.42
C THR A 51 -8.46 -8.00 6.14
N PRO A 52 -8.99 -8.72 5.13
CA PRO A 52 -9.46 -8.10 3.90
C PRO A 52 -10.57 -7.06 4.11
N VAL A 53 -10.55 -5.99 3.31
CA VAL A 53 -11.58 -4.94 3.25
C VAL A 53 -12.07 -4.80 1.82
N THR A 54 -13.37 -4.91 1.61
CA THR A 54 -13.99 -4.64 0.31
C THR A 54 -14.33 -3.16 0.20
N LEU A 55 -13.86 -2.49 -0.85
CA LEU A 55 -14.13 -1.09 -1.15
C LEU A 55 -15.42 -0.95 -1.96
N SER A 56 -15.95 0.27 -2.04
CA SER A 56 -17.25 0.52 -2.68
C SER A 56 -17.25 0.34 -4.21
N ASP A 57 -16.07 0.36 -4.84
CA ASP A 57 -15.85 0.11 -6.27
C ASP A 57 -15.52 -1.37 -6.58
N GLY A 58 -15.64 -2.25 -5.58
CA GLY A 58 -15.39 -3.69 -5.72
C GLY A 58 -13.91 -4.09 -5.65
N VAL A 59 -12.99 -3.14 -5.54
CA VAL A 59 -11.58 -3.43 -5.21
C VAL A 59 -11.54 -4.00 -3.79
N VAL A 60 -10.70 -5.01 -3.57
CA VAL A 60 -10.48 -5.61 -2.25
C VAL A 60 -9.06 -5.29 -1.81
N ILE A 61 -8.91 -4.62 -0.67
CA ILE A 61 -7.64 -4.57 0.05
C ILE A 61 -7.51 -5.91 0.76
N GLU A 62 -6.80 -6.87 0.16
CA GLU A 62 -6.62 -8.22 0.71
C GLU A 62 -5.84 -8.18 2.03
N ASN A 63 -4.85 -7.28 2.10
CA ASN A 63 -4.01 -7.11 3.26
C ASN A 63 -3.37 -5.71 3.29
N VAL A 64 -3.33 -5.10 4.46
CA VAL A 64 -2.43 -4.00 4.78
C VAL A 64 -1.19 -4.55 5.49
N ASP A 65 0.00 -4.42 4.92
CA ASP A 65 1.30 -4.65 5.56
C ASP A 65 1.82 -3.30 6.05
N LEU A 66 1.65 -3.02 7.35
CA LEU A 66 2.10 -1.78 7.98
C LEU A 66 3.35 -2.05 8.83
N ARG A 67 4.38 -1.22 8.64
CA ARG A 67 5.67 -1.31 9.34
C ARG A 67 5.95 -0.02 10.09
N ILE A 68 6.06 -0.12 11.40
CA ILE A 68 6.33 1.01 12.29
C ILE A 68 7.58 0.69 13.09
N LYS A 69 8.51 1.64 13.22
CA LYS A 69 9.74 1.43 13.98
C LYS A 69 9.41 1.27 15.47
N ARG A 70 10.05 0.31 16.15
CA ARG A 70 9.82 0.05 17.58
C ARG A 70 10.30 1.19 18.47
N GLN A 71 11.40 1.83 18.08
CA GLN A 71 12.06 2.89 18.85
C GLN A 71 12.63 3.97 17.93
N GLY A 72 12.55 5.22 18.39
CA GLY A 72 12.99 6.39 17.64
C GLY A 72 12.01 6.79 16.53
N GLU A 73 12.24 7.96 15.95
CA GLU A 73 11.34 8.53 14.95
C GLU A 73 11.49 7.81 13.60
N HIS A 74 10.35 7.51 12.99
CA HIS A 74 10.23 6.97 11.63
C HIS A 74 8.79 7.20 11.14
N PRO A 75 8.58 7.68 9.91
CA PRO A 75 7.24 7.98 9.42
C PRO A 75 6.38 6.73 9.14
N GLY A 76 7.00 5.56 9.13
CA GLY A 76 6.38 4.27 8.85
C GLY A 76 6.49 3.90 7.36
N PHE A 77 6.06 2.69 7.02
CA PHE A 77 5.95 2.21 5.64
C PHE A 77 4.71 1.32 5.55
N MET A 78 3.97 1.39 4.45
CA MET A 78 2.74 0.62 4.29
C MET A 78 2.58 0.08 2.88
N VAL A 79 2.11 -1.16 2.76
CA VAL A 79 1.73 -1.76 1.48
C VAL A 79 0.29 -2.26 1.56
N LEU A 80 -0.53 -1.85 0.60
CA LEU A 80 -1.84 -2.42 0.34
C LEU A 80 -1.67 -3.50 -0.72
N ARG A 81 -2.02 -4.76 -0.41
CA ARG A 81 -2.20 -5.80 -1.42
C ARG A 81 -3.64 -5.76 -1.92
N LEU A 82 -3.81 -5.74 -3.22
CA LEU A 82 -5.10 -5.52 -3.87
C LEU A 82 -5.53 -6.75 -4.66
N GLY A 83 -6.85 -6.96 -4.69
CA GLY A 83 -7.56 -7.95 -5.49
C GLY A 83 -8.97 -7.46 -5.82
N GLY A 84 -9.87 -8.36 -6.18
CA GLY A 84 -11.24 -8.01 -6.58
C GLY A 84 -11.28 -7.36 -7.97
N THR A 85 -12.01 -6.24 -8.11
CA THR A 85 -12.06 -5.48 -9.37
C THR A 85 -10.66 -5.07 -9.83
N CYS A 86 -10.31 -5.44 -11.07
CA CYS A 86 -9.01 -5.09 -11.66
C CYS A 86 -8.90 -3.59 -11.93
N VAL A 87 -7.82 -2.97 -11.45
CA VAL A 87 -7.46 -1.58 -11.75
C VAL A 87 -6.26 -1.57 -12.69
N GLY A 88 -6.45 -1.07 -13.90
CA GLY A 88 -5.39 -1.00 -14.91
C GLY A 88 -4.47 0.22 -14.75
N LEU A 89 -3.30 0.17 -15.41
CA LEU A 89 -2.32 1.27 -15.39
C LEU A 89 -2.91 2.60 -15.90
N ASP A 90 -3.82 2.57 -16.86
CA ASP A 90 -4.46 3.78 -17.37
C ASP A 90 -5.32 4.48 -16.31
N ALA A 91 -5.96 3.73 -15.41
CA ALA A 91 -6.68 4.30 -14.28
C ALA A 91 -5.74 4.96 -13.27
N VAL A 92 -4.56 4.36 -13.03
CA VAL A 92 -3.50 4.97 -12.20
C VAL A 92 -2.99 6.26 -12.85
N ARG A 93 -2.67 6.24 -14.14
CA ARG A 93 -2.21 7.41 -14.93
C ARG A 93 -3.24 8.53 -14.99
N GLY A 94 -4.53 8.18 -15.00
CA GLY A 94 -5.61 9.16 -14.91
C GLY A 94 -5.64 9.93 -13.59
N ARG A 95 -4.96 9.41 -12.54
CA ARG A 95 -4.91 10.02 -11.21
C ARG A 95 -3.55 10.61 -10.85
N TYR A 96 -2.49 10.01 -11.37
CA TYR A 96 -1.09 10.31 -11.09
C TYR A 96 -0.37 10.61 -12.41
N SER A 97 -0.13 11.88 -12.69
CA SER A 97 0.38 12.34 -13.99
C SER A 97 1.90 12.23 -14.13
N HIS A 98 2.62 11.99 -13.04
CA HIS A 98 4.09 11.98 -13.03
C HIS A 98 4.65 10.62 -12.58
N LEU A 99 4.09 9.54 -13.14
CA LEU A 99 4.54 8.18 -12.86
C LEU A 99 5.84 7.84 -13.58
N GLU A 100 6.86 7.47 -12.81
CA GLU A 100 8.14 6.93 -13.30
C GLU A 100 8.22 5.43 -13.04
N ILE A 101 8.89 4.67 -13.91
CA ILE A 101 9.18 3.26 -13.63
C ILE A 101 10.39 3.20 -12.69
N VAL A 102 10.20 2.64 -11.49
CA VAL A 102 11.24 2.54 -10.45
C VAL A 102 11.75 1.12 -10.24
N ASP A 103 11.02 0.12 -10.71
CA ASP A 103 11.45 -1.28 -10.71
C ASP A 103 10.86 -2.03 -11.90
N VAL A 104 11.61 -3.00 -12.42
CA VAL A 104 11.22 -3.86 -13.53
C VAL A 104 11.58 -5.32 -13.23
N PRO A 105 10.77 -6.28 -13.72
CA PRO A 105 11.10 -7.69 -13.63
C PRO A 105 12.43 -8.01 -14.30
N ARG A 106 13.15 -8.96 -13.69
CA ARG A 106 14.43 -9.51 -14.15
C ARG A 106 14.27 -10.93 -14.70
N GLY A 107 13.02 -11.43 -14.79
CA GLY A 107 12.66 -12.68 -15.43
C GLY A 107 12.90 -13.91 -14.56
N ARG A 108 12.97 -13.77 -13.22
CA ARG A 108 13.24 -14.91 -12.32
C ARG A 108 11.98 -15.46 -11.66
N SER A 109 10.88 -14.72 -11.65
CA SER A 109 9.62 -15.13 -11.03
C SER A 109 8.42 -14.39 -11.61
N LEU A 110 7.26 -15.04 -11.61
CA LEU A 110 5.96 -14.42 -11.91
C LEU A 110 5.47 -13.47 -10.79
N ASP A 111 6.13 -13.49 -9.63
CA ASP A 111 5.84 -12.59 -8.51
C ASP A 111 6.74 -11.34 -8.53
N GLU A 112 7.59 -11.19 -9.55
CA GLU A 112 8.22 -9.91 -9.86
C GLU A 112 7.18 -8.94 -10.42
N SER A 113 7.45 -7.63 -10.33
CA SER A 113 6.53 -6.60 -10.76
C SER A 113 7.22 -5.49 -11.53
N THR A 114 6.50 -4.93 -12.50
CA THR A 114 6.78 -3.56 -12.96
C THR A 114 6.16 -2.59 -11.97
N THR A 115 6.98 -1.69 -11.43
CA THR A 115 6.54 -0.72 -10.41
C THR A 115 6.63 0.70 -10.95
N HIS A 116 5.50 1.40 -10.94
CA HIS A 116 5.39 2.80 -11.27
C HIS A 116 5.27 3.63 -9.99
N ALA A 117 5.99 4.74 -9.85
CA ALA A 117 5.92 5.57 -8.65
C ALA A 117 5.77 7.05 -8.99
N GLU A 118 5.08 7.78 -8.10
CA GLU A 118 5.02 9.23 -8.12
C GLU A 118 5.56 9.79 -6.79
N LYS A 119 6.44 10.78 -6.90
CA LYS A 119 6.96 11.52 -5.75
C LYS A 119 5.97 12.60 -5.34
N LEU A 120 5.57 12.57 -4.08
CA LEU A 120 4.62 13.49 -3.45
C LEU A 120 5.31 14.29 -2.34
N PRO A 121 4.75 15.43 -1.88
CA PRO A 121 5.37 16.23 -0.83
C PRO A 121 5.69 15.47 0.45
N TRP A 122 4.92 14.42 0.78
CA TRP A 122 5.09 13.58 1.97
C TRP A 122 6.04 12.39 1.76
N GLY A 123 6.39 12.02 0.52
CA GLY A 123 7.16 10.81 0.22
C GLY A 123 6.91 10.28 -1.18
N GLU A 124 6.84 8.97 -1.33
CA GLU A 124 6.61 8.30 -2.61
C GLU A 124 5.41 7.35 -2.50
N LEU A 125 4.63 7.30 -3.58
CA LEU A 125 3.55 6.35 -3.76
C LEU A 125 3.86 5.47 -4.97
N ALA A 126 3.96 4.17 -4.75
CA ALA A 126 4.35 3.20 -5.77
C ALA A 126 3.23 2.19 -6.06
N PHE A 127 3.07 1.83 -7.33
CA PHE A 127 2.01 1.03 -7.92
C PHE A 127 2.62 -0.16 -8.65
N GLY A 128 2.39 -1.36 -8.12
CA GLY A 128 3.00 -2.58 -8.64
C GLY A 128 2.05 -3.43 -9.46
N PHE A 129 2.53 -3.88 -10.61
CA PHE A 129 1.84 -4.79 -11.52
C PHE A 129 2.68 -6.06 -11.65
N LEU A 130 2.17 -7.19 -11.14
CA LEU A 130 2.91 -8.46 -11.11
C LEU A 130 2.99 -9.10 -12.51
N GLU A 131 4.09 -9.75 -12.83
CA GLU A 131 4.28 -10.47 -14.11
C GLU A 131 3.24 -11.56 -14.35
N ARG A 132 2.72 -12.18 -13.28
CA ARG A 132 1.60 -13.13 -13.37
C ARG A 132 0.34 -12.52 -13.98
N ASN A 133 0.09 -11.23 -13.74
CA ASN A 133 -1.08 -10.50 -14.21
C ASN A 133 -0.76 -9.00 -14.37
N PRO A 134 0.01 -8.63 -15.42
CA PRO A 134 0.58 -7.29 -15.54
C PRO A 134 -0.47 -6.22 -15.87
N GLY A 135 -1.69 -6.62 -16.23
CA GLY A 135 -2.79 -5.71 -16.52
C GLY A 135 -3.53 -5.20 -15.28
N CYS A 136 -3.29 -5.79 -14.10
CA CYS A 136 -4.01 -5.46 -12.87
C CYS A 136 -3.07 -5.01 -11.76
N LEU A 137 -3.40 -3.88 -11.14
CA LEU A 137 -2.69 -3.35 -9.99
C LEU A 137 -2.76 -4.36 -8.83
N ALA A 138 -1.59 -4.85 -8.43
CA ALA A 138 -1.46 -5.87 -7.40
C ALA A 138 -1.15 -5.27 -6.02
N PHE A 139 -0.45 -4.15 -5.97
CA PHE A 139 -0.18 -3.46 -4.71
C PHE A 139 0.02 -1.95 -4.87
N VAL A 140 -0.21 -1.24 -3.77
CA VAL A 140 0.16 0.17 -3.60
C VAL A 140 1.05 0.30 -2.37
N ALA A 141 2.25 0.84 -2.53
CA ALA A 141 3.19 1.07 -1.45
C ALA A 141 3.31 2.56 -1.13
N PHE A 142 3.26 2.89 0.15
CA PHE A 142 3.44 4.22 0.71
C PHE A 142 4.79 4.25 1.39
N ASP A 143 5.70 5.06 0.85
CA ASP A 143 7.06 5.24 1.38
C ASP A 143 7.30 6.72 1.75
N PRO A 144 6.85 7.15 2.94
CA PRO A 144 7.07 8.51 3.40
C PRO A 144 8.56 8.84 3.53
N LYS A 145 8.93 10.06 3.15
CA LYS A 145 10.29 10.55 3.36
C LYS A 145 10.59 10.61 4.86
N LYS A 146 11.81 10.24 5.25
CA LYS A 146 12.28 10.41 6.64
C LYS A 146 12.25 11.92 6.96
N GLN A 147 11.81 12.26 8.17
CA GLN A 147 11.97 13.62 8.67
C GLN A 147 13.45 13.79 9.03
N ASP A 148 14.06 14.86 8.53
CA ASP A 148 15.43 15.27 8.84
C ASP A 148 15.51 15.92 10.22
#